data_AF-A0A7J9T8C2-F1
#
_entry.id   AF-A0A7J9T8C2-F1
#
_cell.length_a   1.000
_cell.length_b   1.000
_cell.length_c   1.000
_cell.angle_alpha   90.00
_cell.angle_beta   90.00
_cell.angle_gamma   90.00
#
_symmetry.space_group_name_H-M   'P 1'
#
loop_
_entity.id
_entity.type
_entity.pdbx_description
1 polymer ?
#
loop_
_entity_poly.entity_id
_entity_poly.type
_entity_poly.pdbx_seq_one_letter_code
_entity_poly.pdbx_strand_id
1 'polypeptide(L)'
;ELTNYDTLKPINLTVAIGILEIIAPVVIIDNAKAAPGESTTALVMVNNASNLGSGIITVAYNSSVVHVTNVTSEDGNALAVQDWNVDNTAGSLEIAAWDASESHNGDVVFANVTFHAIGESPDSSPLAISSSELIDYTSYDIIGHSVTNGTFSILDDEPWVIINAIATPDVILNDNGRPRVPGTNVTVLNATVLNVKSGVAKVTIDLSSIGGSDDQVMERIAGTDVWTVATNATDGINLTHELVVTASDGADNTNTSVIGLTVLLRGDVVRDGDVNSADALYIAKYLVGKEPMPSLIIGDISPAKGDGKIISSDALYLAKYLVGKEAAP
;
A
#
# COMPACT_ATOMS: atom_id res chain seq x y z
N GLU A 1 82.11 48.27 -11.16
CA GLU A 1 80.97 47.96 -12.05
C GLU A 1 80.02 46.96 -11.38
N LEU A 2 79.00 46.48 -12.11
CA LEU A 2 78.14 45.29 -11.88
C LEU A 2 78.38 44.43 -10.61
N THR A 3 77.33 44.23 -9.79
CA THR A 3 76.87 42.89 -9.30
C THR A 3 75.62 42.97 -8.41
N ASN A 4 74.47 42.55 -8.95
CA ASN A 4 73.34 41.83 -8.31
C ASN A 4 71.99 42.14 -8.98
N TYR A 5 71.68 41.38 -10.03
CA TYR A 5 70.32 41.10 -10.49
C TYR A 5 70.30 39.67 -11.07
N ASP A 6 70.58 38.69 -10.20
CA ASP A 6 70.28 37.28 -10.46
C ASP A 6 68.90 36.95 -9.83
N THR A 7 68.30 35.83 -10.22
CA THR A 7 67.09 35.23 -9.65
C THR A 7 65.74 35.93 -9.89
N LEU A 8 65.47 36.35 -11.14
CA LEU A 8 64.10 36.37 -11.66
C LEU A 8 63.93 35.28 -12.75
N LYS A 9 63.46 34.10 -12.34
CA LYS A 9 62.94 33.10 -13.29
C LYS A 9 61.63 33.62 -13.91
N PRO A 10 61.35 33.36 -15.20
CA PRO A 10 60.02 33.59 -15.76
C PRO A 10 58.99 32.71 -15.03
N ILE A 11 57.88 33.31 -14.62
CA ILE A 11 56.73 32.57 -14.07
C ILE A 11 55.94 32.00 -15.25
N ASN A 12 56.18 30.73 -15.57
CA ASN A 12 55.38 30.00 -16.55
C ASN A 12 54.01 29.67 -15.94
N LEU A 13 53.03 30.55 -16.17
CA LEU A 13 51.64 30.31 -15.78
C LEU A 13 50.98 29.33 -16.76
N THR A 14 51.16 28.03 -16.52
CA THR A 14 50.40 26.99 -17.24
C THR A 14 48.96 27.00 -16.75
N VAL A 15 48.08 27.72 -17.46
CA VAL A 15 46.63 27.59 -17.27
C VAL A 15 46.23 26.20 -17.76
N ALA A 16 45.77 25.36 -16.83
CA ALA A 16 45.15 24.10 -17.19
C ALA A 16 43.79 24.38 -17.84
N ILE A 17 43.73 24.26 -19.17
CA ILE A 17 42.46 24.32 -19.90
C ILE A 17 41.72 23.02 -19.62
N GLY A 18 40.96 22.99 -18.52
CA GLY A 18 39.96 21.95 -18.31
C GLY A 18 38.94 22.03 -19.44
N ILE A 19 38.62 20.87 -20.02
CA ILE A 19 37.44 20.76 -20.88
C ILE A 19 36.26 20.90 -19.93
N LEU A 20 35.56 22.04 -19.99
CA LEU A 20 34.26 22.17 -19.34
C LEU A 20 33.30 21.29 -20.14
N GLU A 21 32.82 20.19 -19.54
CA GLU A 21 31.69 19.47 -20.10
C GLU A 21 30.46 20.38 -19.97
N ILE A 22 30.11 21.03 -21.08
CA ILE A 22 28.84 21.73 -21.23
C ILE A 22 27.77 20.64 -21.26
N ILE A 23 27.12 20.41 -20.11
CA ILE A 23 25.95 19.55 -20.03
C ILE A 23 24.88 20.20 -20.89
N ALA A 24 24.50 19.54 -21.99
CA ALA A 24 23.48 20.05 -22.89
C ALA A 24 22.13 20.14 -22.15
N PRO A 25 21.33 21.21 -22.33
CA PRO A 25 20.05 21.33 -21.66
C PRO A 25 19.11 20.15 -21.97
N VAL A 26 18.24 19.84 -21.01
CA VAL A 26 17.23 18.78 -21.15
C VAL A 26 15.86 19.33 -20.78
N VAL A 27 14.93 19.30 -21.74
CA VAL A 27 13.52 19.58 -21.48
C VAL A 27 12.88 18.32 -20.91
N ILE A 28 12.24 18.42 -19.75
CA ILE A 28 11.55 17.31 -19.08
C ILE A 28 10.12 17.74 -18.79
N ILE A 29 9.15 16.84 -18.97
CA ILE A 29 7.83 16.95 -18.35
C ILE A 29 7.65 15.82 -17.35
N ASP A 30 7.21 16.15 -16.14
CA ASP A 30 7.06 15.19 -15.05
C ASP A 30 5.95 14.15 -15.29
N ASN A 31 6.05 13.03 -14.58
CA ASN A 31 4.97 12.05 -14.53
C ASN A 31 3.84 12.54 -13.61
N ALA A 32 2.59 12.35 -14.04
CA ALA A 32 1.41 12.78 -13.32
C ALA A 32 0.37 11.65 -13.15
N LYS A 33 -0.48 11.77 -12.13
CA LYS A 33 -1.56 10.82 -11.86
C LYS A 33 -2.74 11.47 -11.14
N ALA A 34 -3.95 11.07 -11.48
CA ALA A 34 -5.19 11.51 -10.84
C ALA A 34 -6.27 10.40 -10.91
N ALA A 35 -7.25 10.44 -10.03
CA ALA A 35 -8.45 9.58 -10.09
C ALA A 35 -9.38 10.05 -11.24
N PRO A 36 -10.32 9.22 -11.72
CA PRO A 36 -11.27 9.60 -12.78
C PRO A 36 -12.02 10.91 -12.43
N GLY A 37 -12.01 11.88 -13.36
CA GLY A 37 -12.63 13.19 -13.15
C GLY A 37 -11.91 14.15 -12.19
N GLU A 38 -10.77 13.76 -11.59
CA GLU A 38 -9.94 14.66 -10.79
C GLU A 38 -8.83 15.33 -11.62
N SER A 39 -8.15 16.33 -11.03
CA SER A 39 -7.09 17.10 -11.69
C SER A 39 -5.79 17.12 -10.90
N THR A 40 -4.67 17.26 -11.60
CA THR A 40 -3.31 17.31 -11.05
C THR A 40 -2.40 18.15 -11.94
N THR A 41 -1.24 18.57 -11.45
CA THR A 41 -0.29 19.42 -12.19
C THR A 41 1.04 18.70 -12.38
N ALA A 42 1.61 18.77 -13.58
CA ALA A 42 2.99 18.37 -13.86
C ALA A 42 3.84 19.60 -14.18
N LEU A 43 5.10 19.59 -13.74
CA LEU A 43 6.09 20.58 -14.13
C LEU A 43 6.65 20.25 -15.52
N VAL A 44 6.88 21.31 -16.32
CA VAL A 44 7.78 21.30 -17.48
C VAL A 44 9.02 22.09 -17.09
N MET A 45 10.19 21.47 -17.20
CA MET A 45 11.46 22.02 -16.70
C MET A 45 12.55 21.94 -17.78
N VAL A 46 13.40 22.96 -17.86
CA VAL A 46 14.62 22.96 -18.69
C VAL A 46 15.81 22.83 -17.76
N ASN A 47 16.34 21.62 -17.62
CA ASN A 47 17.49 21.33 -16.78
C ASN A 47 18.79 21.74 -17.48
N ASN A 48 19.78 22.19 -16.70
CA ASN A 48 21.09 22.66 -17.18
C ASN A 48 21.02 23.77 -18.26
N ALA A 49 19.99 24.62 -18.22
CA ALA A 49 19.87 25.77 -19.09
C ALA A 49 21.07 26.74 -18.93
N SER A 50 21.42 27.41 -20.02
CA SER A 50 22.44 28.45 -20.06
C SER A 50 21.89 29.63 -20.86
N ASN A 51 21.80 30.80 -20.23
CA ASN A 51 21.35 32.05 -20.85
C ASN A 51 19.97 31.97 -21.55
N LEU A 52 19.07 31.11 -21.06
CA LEU A 52 17.74 30.89 -21.63
C LEU A 52 16.87 32.13 -21.44
N GLY A 53 16.28 32.64 -22.53
CA GLY A 53 15.35 33.77 -22.50
C GLY A 53 13.92 33.43 -22.89
N SER A 54 13.73 32.48 -23.80
CA SER A 54 12.43 32.17 -24.39
C SER A 54 12.37 30.73 -24.89
N GLY A 55 11.16 30.19 -25.04
CA GLY A 55 10.94 28.98 -25.83
C GLY A 55 9.47 28.74 -26.18
N ILE A 56 9.27 27.75 -27.04
CA ILE A 56 7.96 27.20 -27.40
C ILE A 56 8.04 25.69 -27.26
N ILE A 57 7.10 25.08 -26.53
CA ILE A 57 7.05 23.64 -26.29
C ILE A 57 5.66 23.11 -26.66
N THR A 58 5.64 22.01 -27.42
CA THR A 58 4.44 21.26 -27.79
C THR A 58 4.42 19.91 -27.08
N VAL A 59 3.32 19.60 -26.39
CA VAL A 59 3.11 18.32 -25.69
C VAL A 59 1.92 17.60 -26.32
N ALA A 60 2.14 16.36 -26.75
CA ALA A 60 1.13 15.44 -27.26
C ALA A 60 0.73 14.40 -26.21
N TYR A 61 -0.57 14.11 -26.14
CA TYR A 61 -1.21 13.20 -25.19
C TYR A 61 -2.43 12.51 -25.82
N ASN A 62 -2.99 11.51 -25.14
CA ASN A 62 -4.21 10.83 -25.54
C ASN A 62 -5.43 11.54 -24.93
N SER A 63 -6.16 12.27 -25.76
CA SER A 63 -7.39 12.99 -25.38
C SER A 63 -8.50 12.09 -24.81
N SER A 64 -8.48 10.79 -25.09
CA SER A 64 -9.44 9.84 -24.48
C SER A 64 -9.14 9.54 -23.01
N VAL A 65 -7.95 9.89 -22.52
CA VAL A 65 -7.47 9.58 -21.16
C VAL A 65 -7.32 10.84 -20.32
N VAL A 66 -6.85 11.94 -20.93
CA VAL A 66 -6.52 13.17 -20.21
C VAL A 66 -6.78 14.41 -21.07
N HIS A 67 -7.27 15.47 -20.44
CA HIS A 67 -7.36 16.81 -21.02
C HIS A 67 -6.44 17.78 -20.28
N VAL A 68 -5.87 18.76 -20.98
CA VAL A 68 -5.23 19.92 -20.34
C VAL A 68 -6.29 20.99 -20.06
N THR A 69 -6.26 21.55 -18.86
CA THR A 69 -7.28 22.52 -18.38
C THR A 69 -6.70 23.88 -18.01
N ASN A 70 -5.41 23.97 -17.67
CA ASN A 70 -4.73 25.21 -17.34
C ASN A 70 -3.22 25.10 -17.58
N VAL A 71 -2.55 26.22 -17.82
CA VAL A 71 -1.08 26.34 -17.82
C VAL A 71 -0.69 27.65 -17.12
N THR A 72 0.31 27.61 -16.24
CA THR A 72 0.75 28.77 -15.44
C THR A 72 2.27 28.82 -15.27
N SER A 73 2.80 30.02 -14.99
CA SER A 73 4.17 30.22 -14.50
C SER A 73 4.37 29.67 -13.07
N GLU A 74 5.62 29.63 -12.62
CA GLU A 74 6.07 29.50 -11.23
C GLU A 74 6.79 30.78 -10.78
N ASP A 75 7.06 30.93 -9.48
CA ASP A 75 7.94 31.99 -8.96
C ASP A 75 9.41 31.51 -8.94
N GLY A 76 10.36 32.45 -9.00
CA GLY A 76 11.80 32.15 -8.85
C GLY A 76 12.53 31.95 -10.18
N ASN A 77 13.24 30.83 -10.35
CA ASN A 77 13.99 30.55 -11.59
C ASN A 77 13.05 29.93 -12.65
N ALA A 78 12.13 30.74 -13.16
CA ALA A 78 11.09 30.30 -14.08
C ALA A 78 10.94 31.29 -15.24
N LEU A 79 10.60 30.79 -16.44
CA LEU A 79 10.07 31.64 -17.50
C LEU A 79 8.61 32.00 -17.19
N ALA A 80 8.21 33.23 -17.48
CA ALA A 80 6.80 33.58 -17.45
C ALA A 80 6.08 32.94 -18.67
N VAL A 81 5.01 32.19 -18.44
CA VAL A 81 4.10 31.73 -19.48
C VAL A 81 3.30 32.93 -19.99
N GLN A 82 3.29 33.13 -21.32
CA GLN A 82 2.78 34.34 -21.96
C GLN A 82 1.47 34.07 -22.69
N ASP A 83 1.40 32.93 -23.39
CA ASP A 83 0.18 32.40 -24.01
C ASP A 83 0.30 30.88 -24.15
N TRP A 84 -0.83 30.18 -24.26
CA TRP A 84 -0.89 28.74 -24.49
C TRP A 84 -2.18 28.34 -25.22
N ASN A 85 -2.07 27.32 -26.06
CA ASN A 85 -3.14 26.84 -26.94
C ASN A 85 -3.34 25.33 -26.75
N VAL A 86 -4.59 24.89 -26.59
CA VAL A 86 -4.92 23.48 -26.34
C VAL A 86 -5.96 22.98 -27.34
N ASP A 87 -5.67 21.85 -27.98
CA ASP A 87 -6.66 21.03 -28.69
C ASP A 87 -6.84 19.72 -27.94
N ASN A 88 -7.78 19.74 -26.98
CA ASN A 88 -8.22 18.56 -26.25
C ASN A 88 -8.96 17.54 -27.14
N THR A 89 -9.27 17.84 -28.40
CA THR A 89 -9.78 16.85 -29.36
C THR A 89 -8.63 16.04 -29.95
N ALA A 90 -7.61 16.74 -30.46
CA ALA A 90 -6.44 16.13 -31.08
C ALA A 90 -5.43 15.55 -30.07
N GLY A 91 -5.50 15.99 -28.80
CA GLY A 91 -4.54 15.59 -27.76
C GLY A 91 -3.23 16.39 -27.85
N SER A 92 -3.33 17.72 -28.03
CA SER A 92 -2.17 18.60 -28.18
C SER A 92 -2.25 19.84 -27.29
N LEU A 93 -1.09 20.28 -26.80
CA LEU A 93 -0.89 21.52 -26.06
C LEU A 93 0.34 22.23 -26.64
N GLU A 94 0.25 23.54 -26.85
CA GLU A 94 1.35 24.42 -27.21
C GLU A 94 1.51 25.49 -26.12
N ILE A 95 2.74 25.74 -25.65
CA ILE A 95 3.05 26.70 -24.60
C ILE A 95 4.13 27.65 -25.11
N ALA A 96 3.92 28.96 -25.00
CA ALA A 96 4.93 29.98 -25.23
C ALA A 96 5.30 30.67 -23.91
N ALA A 97 6.59 30.63 -23.55
CA ALA A 97 7.10 31.22 -22.31
C ALA A 97 8.41 31.99 -22.57
N TRP A 98 8.55 33.16 -21.95
CA TRP A 98 9.78 33.95 -22.00
C TRP A 98 9.87 34.89 -20.80
N ASP A 99 11.09 35.25 -20.42
CA ASP A 99 11.36 36.47 -19.65
C ASP A 99 11.96 37.54 -20.59
N ALA A 100 11.61 38.81 -20.34
CA ALA A 100 12.02 39.95 -21.16
C ALA A 100 12.94 40.93 -20.41
N SER A 101 13.41 40.54 -19.22
CA SER A 101 14.17 41.36 -18.28
C SER A 101 15.51 40.73 -17.87
N GLU A 102 15.57 39.40 -17.71
CA GLU A 102 16.81 38.66 -17.41
C GLU A 102 16.91 37.30 -18.12
N SER A 103 18.05 36.63 -17.96
CA SER A 103 18.32 35.31 -18.57
C SER A 103 18.50 34.22 -17.52
N HIS A 104 17.84 33.08 -17.76
CA HIS A 104 17.75 31.98 -16.81
C HIS A 104 18.83 30.92 -17.06
N ASN A 105 19.32 30.35 -15.96
CA ASN A 105 20.48 29.46 -15.93
C ASN A 105 20.27 28.36 -14.89
N GLY A 106 20.92 27.20 -15.08
CA GLY A 106 20.70 26.02 -14.24
C GLY A 106 19.37 25.34 -14.57
N ASP A 107 18.67 24.83 -13.56
CA ASP A 107 17.37 24.17 -13.77
C ASP A 107 16.25 25.21 -13.68
N VAL A 108 15.52 25.40 -14.78
CA VAL A 108 14.55 26.48 -14.99
C VAL A 108 13.16 25.90 -15.18
N VAL A 109 12.15 26.39 -14.44
CA VAL A 109 10.76 26.00 -14.71
C VAL A 109 10.27 26.70 -15.98
N PHE A 110 9.73 25.92 -16.91
CA PHE A 110 9.15 26.45 -18.14
C PHE A 110 7.64 26.72 -17.96
N ALA A 111 6.92 25.78 -17.35
CA ALA A 111 5.50 25.91 -17.06
C ALA A 111 5.03 24.86 -16.03
N ASN A 112 3.97 25.17 -15.30
CA ASN A 112 3.08 24.20 -14.66
C ASN A 112 1.91 23.90 -15.62
N VAL A 113 1.65 22.62 -15.90
CA VAL A 113 0.54 22.18 -16.76
C VAL A 113 -0.47 21.38 -15.92
N THR A 114 -1.71 21.86 -15.83
CA THR A 114 -2.79 21.17 -15.09
C THR A 114 -3.58 20.26 -16.02
N PHE A 115 -3.52 18.97 -15.72
CA PHE A 115 -4.18 17.87 -16.40
C PHE A 115 -5.43 17.43 -15.62
N HIS A 116 -6.45 16.98 -16.35
CA HIS A 116 -7.73 16.50 -15.83
C HIS A 116 -8.04 15.11 -16.42
N ALA A 117 -8.39 14.16 -15.56
CA ALA A 117 -8.63 12.77 -15.93
C ALA A 117 -9.97 12.58 -16.65
N ILE A 118 -9.93 11.97 -17.84
CA ILE A 118 -11.08 11.65 -18.70
C ILE A 118 -11.29 10.14 -18.84
N GLY A 119 -10.20 9.37 -18.80
CA GLY A 119 -10.23 7.91 -18.86
C GLY A 119 -10.52 7.24 -17.51
N GLU A 120 -10.52 5.91 -17.54
CA GLU A 120 -10.76 5.04 -16.37
C GLU A 120 -9.50 4.24 -16.04
N SER A 121 -9.35 3.75 -14.80
CA SER A 121 -8.23 2.84 -14.49
C SER A 121 -8.37 1.52 -15.29
N PRO A 122 -7.31 1.00 -15.93
CA PRO A 122 -5.88 1.36 -15.80
C PRO A 122 -5.33 2.18 -16.99
N ASP A 123 -6.12 3.06 -17.60
CA ASP A 123 -5.69 3.85 -18.76
C ASP A 123 -4.50 4.77 -18.43
N SER A 124 -3.67 4.99 -19.45
CA SER A 124 -2.54 5.92 -19.39
C SER A 124 -2.29 6.62 -20.71
N SER A 125 -1.65 7.78 -20.63
CA SER A 125 -1.22 8.59 -21.77
C SER A 125 0.28 8.86 -21.65
N PRO A 126 1.06 8.78 -22.74
CA PRO A 126 2.33 9.48 -22.77
C PRO A 126 2.08 11.00 -22.62
N LEU A 127 3.02 11.71 -22.01
CA LEU A 127 3.14 13.16 -22.08
C LEU A 127 4.37 13.45 -22.92
N ALA A 128 4.20 13.39 -24.24
CA ALA A 128 5.30 13.39 -25.20
C ALA A 128 5.60 14.80 -25.70
N ILE A 129 6.82 15.28 -25.48
CA ILE A 129 7.30 16.53 -26.08
C ILE A 129 7.50 16.25 -27.58
N SER A 130 6.58 16.75 -28.41
CA SER A 130 6.53 16.49 -29.85
C SER A 130 7.36 17.49 -30.66
N SER A 131 7.49 18.70 -30.16
CA SER A 131 8.41 19.73 -30.62
C SER A 131 8.78 20.67 -29.48
N SER A 132 10.03 21.15 -29.48
CA SER A 132 10.52 22.14 -28.52
C SER A 132 11.59 23.02 -29.17
N GLU A 133 11.46 24.33 -29.00
CA GLU A 133 12.45 25.34 -29.38
C GLU A 133 12.78 26.18 -28.15
N LEU A 134 14.08 26.41 -27.92
CA LEU A 134 14.61 27.19 -26.80
C LEU A 134 15.56 28.23 -27.38
N ILE A 135 15.53 29.46 -26.87
CA ILE A 135 16.22 30.62 -27.45
C ILE A 135 17.12 31.30 -26.40
N ASP A 136 18.36 31.60 -26.81
CA ASP A 136 19.32 32.39 -26.03
C ASP A 136 18.85 33.85 -25.90
N TYR A 137 18.80 34.36 -24.67
CA TYR A 137 18.32 35.70 -24.33
C TYR A 137 19.11 36.84 -25.00
N THR A 138 20.39 36.60 -25.32
CA THR A 138 21.34 37.64 -25.77
C THR A 138 21.63 37.57 -27.26
N SER A 139 21.79 36.37 -27.84
CA SER A 139 22.09 36.18 -29.26
C SER A 139 20.87 35.86 -30.11
N TYR A 140 19.76 35.42 -29.50
CA TYR A 140 18.56 34.90 -30.17
C TYR A 140 18.81 33.64 -31.02
N ASP A 141 19.91 32.92 -30.79
CA ASP A 141 20.19 31.62 -31.39
C ASP A 141 19.38 30.50 -30.70
N ILE A 142 19.14 29.40 -31.44
CA ILE A 142 18.48 28.21 -30.90
C ILE A 142 19.43 27.42 -29.99
N ILE A 143 19.01 27.20 -28.74
CA ILE A 143 19.69 26.38 -27.76
C ILE A 143 19.43 24.90 -28.08
N GLY A 144 20.46 24.18 -28.50
CA GLY A 144 20.41 22.73 -28.71
C GLY A 144 20.24 21.97 -27.39
N HIS A 145 19.25 21.08 -27.34
CA HIS A 145 18.82 20.37 -26.12
C HIS A 145 18.38 18.93 -26.46
N SER A 146 18.07 18.14 -25.43
CA SER A 146 17.34 16.87 -25.57
C SER A 146 16.02 16.88 -24.80
N VAL A 147 15.16 15.89 -25.00
CA VAL A 147 13.83 15.81 -24.38
C VAL A 147 13.63 14.52 -23.58
N THR A 148 12.94 14.61 -22.45
CA THR A 148 12.49 13.47 -21.65
C THR A 148 10.98 13.56 -21.45
N ASN A 149 10.27 12.55 -21.94
CA ASN A 149 8.80 12.50 -21.90
C ASN A 149 8.30 11.97 -20.55
N GLY A 150 7.19 12.52 -20.09
CA GLY A 150 6.45 12.03 -18.93
C GLY A 150 5.35 11.03 -19.32
N THR A 151 4.59 10.60 -18.33
CA THR A 151 3.40 9.75 -18.45
C THR A 151 2.30 10.28 -17.53
N PHE A 152 1.07 10.28 -18.00
CA PHE A 152 -0.12 10.48 -17.19
C PHE A 152 -0.82 9.13 -16.97
N SER A 153 -1.16 8.79 -15.74
CA SER A 153 -1.88 7.54 -15.41
C SER A 153 -3.14 7.82 -14.63
N ILE A 154 -4.24 7.15 -14.99
CA ILE A 154 -5.46 7.14 -14.18
C ILE A 154 -5.19 6.26 -12.94
N LEU A 155 -5.50 6.78 -11.76
CA LEU A 155 -5.52 6.00 -10.52
C LEU A 155 -6.74 5.10 -10.50
N ASP A 156 -6.62 3.89 -9.95
CA ASP A 156 -7.79 3.17 -9.48
C ASP A 156 -8.26 3.80 -8.17
N ASP A 157 -9.56 4.01 -8.04
CA ASP A 157 -10.22 4.57 -6.86
C ASP A 157 -11.40 3.71 -6.37
N GLU A 158 -11.69 2.58 -7.03
CA GLU A 158 -12.76 1.66 -6.62
C GLU A 158 -12.29 0.71 -5.51
N PRO A 159 -12.82 0.81 -4.27
CA PRO A 159 -12.35 0.00 -3.15
C PRO A 159 -12.84 -1.45 -3.23
N TRP A 160 -12.00 -2.33 -2.69
CA TRP A 160 -12.10 -3.78 -2.79
C TRP A 160 -13.35 -4.40 -2.17
N VAL A 161 -14.07 -5.27 -2.90
CA VAL A 161 -15.31 -5.89 -2.41
C VAL A 161 -15.01 -7.21 -1.71
N ILE A 162 -15.00 -7.18 -0.37
CA ILE A 162 -14.83 -8.35 0.48
C ILE A 162 -16.21 -8.93 0.87
N ILE A 163 -16.46 -10.19 0.50
CA ILE A 163 -17.69 -10.93 0.82
C ILE A 163 -17.39 -12.35 1.31
N ASN A 164 -18.38 -13.03 1.87
CA ASN A 164 -18.24 -14.39 2.42
C ASN A 164 -17.07 -14.54 3.42
N ALA A 165 -16.82 -13.49 4.21
CA ALA A 165 -15.86 -13.51 5.31
C ALA A 165 -16.38 -14.43 6.43
N ILE A 166 -15.80 -15.63 6.57
CA ILE A 166 -16.27 -16.68 7.48
C ILE A 166 -15.12 -17.46 8.13
N ALA A 167 -15.35 -17.92 9.36
CA ALA A 167 -14.53 -18.91 10.03
C ALA A 167 -15.10 -20.32 9.81
N THR A 168 -14.27 -21.35 9.83
CA THR A 168 -14.70 -22.75 9.70
C THR A 168 -13.75 -23.68 10.49
N PRO A 169 -14.17 -24.18 11.67
CA PRO A 169 -15.38 -23.80 12.41
C PRO A 169 -15.34 -22.35 12.93
N ASP A 170 -16.51 -21.77 13.17
CA ASP A 170 -16.75 -20.47 13.81
C ASP A 170 -16.61 -20.50 15.35
N VAL A 171 -16.51 -21.70 15.92
CA VAL A 171 -16.25 -21.95 17.34
C VAL A 171 -15.06 -22.90 17.49
N ILE A 172 -14.02 -22.45 18.19
CA ILE A 172 -12.86 -23.25 18.58
C ILE A 172 -12.62 -23.18 20.08
N LEU A 173 -11.81 -24.11 20.59
CA LEU A 173 -11.21 -24.04 21.90
C LEU A 173 -9.89 -23.25 21.85
N ASN A 174 -9.54 -22.61 22.97
CA ASN A 174 -8.23 -22.03 23.19
C ASN A 174 -7.10 -23.05 23.04
N ASP A 175 -5.91 -22.64 22.58
CA ASP A 175 -4.72 -23.50 22.55
C ASP A 175 -3.77 -23.14 23.70
N ASN A 176 -3.56 -24.12 24.58
CA ASN A 176 -2.63 -24.03 25.71
C ASN A 176 -1.51 -25.08 25.61
N GLY A 177 -1.28 -25.64 24.41
CA GLY A 177 -0.31 -26.70 24.16
C GLY A 177 -0.73 -28.10 24.66
N ARG A 178 -1.85 -28.24 25.39
CA ARG A 178 -2.41 -29.57 25.71
C ARG A 178 -3.09 -30.13 24.47
N PRO A 179 -2.77 -31.36 24.02
CA PRO A 179 -3.39 -31.94 22.82
C PRO A 179 -4.92 -31.92 22.90
N ARG A 180 -5.57 -31.56 21.78
CA ARG A 180 -7.03 -31.50 21.63
C ARG A 180 -7.50 -32.49 20.57
N VAL A 181 -8.83 -32.59 20.37
CA VAL A 181 -9.42 -33.32 19.23
C VAL A 181 -9.00 -32.59 17.94
N PRO A 182 -8.53 -33.29 16.88
CA PRO A 182 -8.17 -32.62 15.63
C PRO A 182 -9.33 -31.77 15.07
N GLY A 183 -9.06 -30.50 14.80
CA GLY A 183 -10.06 -29.55 14.31
C GLY A 183 -10.93 -28.88 15.38
N THR A 184 -10.66 -29.04 16.68
CA THR A 184 -11.38 -28.28 17.74
C THR A 184 -10.62 -27.09 18.30
N ASN A 185 -9.31 -26.95 18.06
CA ASN A 185 -8.47 -25.80 18.44
C ASN A 185 -7.90 -25.03 17.23
N VAL A 186 -8.35 -25.35 16.01
CA VAL A 186 -7.87 -24.73 14.77
C VAL A 186 -9.09 -24.39 13.92
N THR A 187 -9.11 -23.18 13.36
CA THR A 187 -10.09 -22.71 12.39
C THR A 187 -9.42 -22.36 11.06
N VAL A 188 -10.14 -22.49 9.96
CA VAL A 188 -9.78 -21.92 8.67
C VAL A 188 -10.63 -20.68 8.45
N LEU A 189 -9.98 -19.52 8.35
CA LEU A 189 -10.58 -18.23 8.10
C LEU A 189 -10.53 -17.97 6.59
N ASN A 190 -11.68 -17.71 5.97
CA ASN A 190 -11.81 -17.49 4.53
C ASN A 190 -12.51 -16.17 4.24
N ALA A 191 -12.08 -15.48 3.19
CA ALA A 191 -12.79 -14.33 2.62
C ALA A 191 -12.73 -14.38 1.09
N THR A 192 -13.81 -14.01 0.41
CA THR A 192 -13.82 -13.82 -1.05
C THR A 192 -13.53 -12.35 -1.34
N VAL A 193 -12.50 -12.08 -2.14
CA VAL A 193 -12.00 -10.71 -2.38
C VAL A 193 -12.11 -10.42 -3.87
N LEU A 194 -13.16 -9.68 -4.23
CA LEU A 194 -13.51 -9.30 -5.60
C LEU A 194 -13.07 -7.87 -5.87
N ASN A 195 -12.46 -7.66 -7.03
CA ASN A 195 -12.14 -6.34 -7.57
C ASN A 195 -12.83 -6.20 -8.92
N VAL A 196 -13.05 -4.96 -9.32
CA VAL A 196 -13.69 -4.65 -10.59
C VAL A 196 -12.65 -4.35 -11.69
N LYS A 197 -11.45 -3.84 -11.32
CA LYS A 197 -10.45 -3.30 -12.26
C LYS A 197 -9.03 -3.92 -12.18
N SER A 198 -8.40 -4.05 -11.01
CA SER A 198 -6.91 -3.91 -10.91
C SER A 198 -6.02 -5.09 -10.47
N GLY A 199 -6.55 -6.24 -10.01
CA GLY A 199 -5.74 -7.42 -9.62
C GLY A 199 -5.14 -7.37 -8.20
N VAL A 200 -5.43 -8.40 -7.37
CA VAL A 200 -5.18 -8.33 -5.90
C VAL A 200 -3.69 -8.26 -5.56
N ALA A 201 -3.28 -7.29 -4.75
CA ALA A 201 -1.90 -7.19 -4.25
C ALA A 201 -1.71 -7.87 -2.89
N LYS A 202 -2.55 -7.56 -1.89
CA LYS A 202 -2.42 -8.07 -0.52
C LYS A 202 -3.78 -8.31 0.14
N VAL A 203 -3.88 -9.37 0.94
CA VAL A 203 -4.99 -9.57 1.89
C VAL A 203 -4.40 -10.02 3.21
N THR A 204 -4.74 -9.32 4.30
CA THR A 204 -4.31 -9.65 5.67
C THR A 204 -5.47 -9.65 6.64
N ILE A 205 -5.26 -10.17 7.84
CA ILE A 205 -6.25 -10.25 8.90
C ILE A 205 -5.62 -9.97 10.27
N ASP A 206 -6.30 -9.17 11.09
CA ASP A 206 -5.91 -8.95 12.49
C ASP A 206 -6.34 -10.12 13.37
N LEU A 207 -5.35 -10.83 13.91
CA LEU A 207 -5.48 -11.93 14.87
C LEU A 207 -4.98 -11.55 16.28
N SER A 208 -4.63 -10.28 16.53
CA SER A 208 -4.05 -9.84 17.81
C SER A 208 -4.97 -10.11 19.01
N SER A 209 -6.28 -10.01 18.82
CA SER A 209 -7.31 -10.29 19.84
C SER A 209 -7.37 -11.76 20.30
N ILE A 210 -6.81 -12.68 19.51
CA ILE A 210 -6.68 -14.11 19.82
C ILE A 210 -5.22 -14.56 20.07
N GLY A 211 -4.27 -13.62 20.13
CA GLY A 211 -2.84 -13.86 20.37
C GLY A 211 -1.98 -14.09 19.12
N GLY A 212 -2.52 -13.84 17.93
CA GLY A 212 -1.81 -13.89 16.65
C GLY A 212 -1.19 -12.55 16.23
N SER A 213 -0.80 -12.45 14.95
CA SER A 213 -0.31 -11.19 14.35
C SER A 213 -1.46 -10.26 13.97
N ASP A 214 -1.22 -8.95 14.05
CA ASP A 214 -2.10 -7.88 13.58
C ASP A 214 -2.13 -7.75 12.04
N ASP A 215 -1.03 -8.04 11.34
CA ASP A 215 -0.95 -8.07 9.87
C ASP A 215 -0.74 -9.50 9.32
N GLN A 216 -1.53 -10.48 9.80
CA GLN A 216 -1.39 -11.87 9.32
C GLN A 216 -1.79 -11.99 7.85
N VAL A 217 -0.86 -12.36 6.98
CA VAL A 217 -1.11 -12.59 5.55
C VAL A 217 -2.01 -13.81 5.32
N MET A 218 -3.00 -13.66 4.44
CA MET A 218 -3.82 -14.75 3.91
C MET A 218 -3.26 -15.21 2.55
N GLU A 219 -3.44 -16.48 2.20
CA GLU A 219 -3.04 -17.04 0.90
C GLU A 219 -4.24 -17.18 -0.06
N ARG A 220 -4.08 -16.86 -1.35
CA ARG A 220 -5.14 -17.06 -2.35
C ARG A 220 -5.22 -18.52 -2.77
N ILE A 221 -6.41 -19.13 -2.64
CA ILE A 221 -6.68 -20.48 -3.13
C ILE A 221 -6.66 -20.47 -4.67
N ALA A 222 -5.69 -21.19 -5.25
CA ALA A 222 -5.41 -21.17 -6.67
C ALA A 222 -6.63 -21.51 -7.54
N GLY A 223 -6.91 -20.67 -8.55
CA GLY A 223 -8.07 -20.80 -9.42
C GLY A 223 -9.38 -20.25 -8.85
N THR A 224 -9.33 -19.54 -7.71
CA THR A 224 -10.49 -18.90 -7.07
C THR A 224 -10.14 -17.49 -6.56
N ASP A 225 -11.14 -16.73 -6.14
CA ASP A 225 -10.98 -15.42 -5.50
C ASP A 225 -11.10 -15.51 -3.96
N VAL A 226 -10.95 -16.71 -3.41
CA VAL A 226 -10.96 -16.97 -1.97
C VAL A 226 -9.54 -16.86 -1.41
N TRP A 227 -9.40 -16.08 -0.35
CA TRP A 227 -8.21 -15.95 0.46
C TRP A 227 -8.41 -16.69 1.78
N THR A 228 -7.38 -17.40 2.24
CA THR A 228 -7.47 -18.34 3.35
C THR A 228 -6.29 -18.23 4.32
N VAL A 229 -6.53 -18.46 5.61
CA VAL A 229 -5.49 -18.73 6.60
C VAL A 229 -6.01 -19.70 7.65
N ALA A 230 -5.16 -20.60 8.14
CA ALA A 230 -5.48 -21.50 9.25
C ALA A 230 -4.80 -21.02 10.53
N THR A 231 -5.55 -20.87 11.62
CA THR A 231 -5.03 -20.38 12.91
C THR A 231 -5.64 -21.11 14.10
N ASN A 232 -4.92 -21.13 15.22
CA ASN A 232 -5.46 -21.37 16.56
C ASN A 232 -5.64 -20.02 17.30
N ALA A 233 -5.98 -20.07 18.59
CA ALA A 233 -6.15 -18.91 19.46
C ALA A 233 -5.55 -19.20 20.83
N THR A 234 -4.53 -18.45 21.27
CA THR A 234 -3.93 -18.59 22.61
C THR A 234 -4.65 -17.72 23.65
N ASP A 235 -5.14 -16.56 23.21
CA ASP A 235 -5.76 -15.53 24.03
C ASP A 235 -7.23 -15.31 23.63
N GLY A 236 -7.87 -14.25 24.15
CA GLY A 236 -9.25 -13.91 23.79
C GLY A 236 -10.30 -14.93 24.26
N ILE A 237 -9.97 -15.70 25.31
CA ILE A 237 -10.74 -16.87 25.74
C ILE A 237 -12.12 -16.47 26.28
N ASN A 238 -13.14 -17.27 25.93
CA ASN A 238 -14.56 -17.09 26.25
C ASN A 238 -15.20 -15.82 25.66
N LEU A 239 -14.58 -15.25 24.62
CA LEU A 239 -15.12 -14.15 23.82
C LEU A 239 -15.45 -14.60 22.39
N THR A 240 -16.34 -13.85 21.75
CA THR A 240 -16.51 -13.85 20.29
C THR A 240 -15.81 -12.61 19.73
N HIS A 241 -14.91 -12.83 18.77
CA HIS A 241 -14.07 -11.82 18.14
C HIS A 241 -14.60 -11.45 16.77
N GLU A 242 -14.44 -10.18 16.40
CA GLU A 242 -14.65 -9.67 15.04
C GLU A 242 -13.28 -9.43 14.41
N LEU A 243 -12.69 -10.49 13.83
CA LEU A 243 -11.34 -10.46 13.25
C LEU A 243 -11.35 -9.64 11.96
N VAL A 244 -10.61 -8.53 11.90
CA VAL A 244 -10.68 -7.58 10.79
C VAL A 244 -9.83 -8.08 9.62
N VAL A 245 -10.49 -8.46 8.51
CA VAL A 245 -9.84 -8.74 7.23
C VAL A 245 -9.68 -7.44 6.46
N THR A 246 -8.47 -7.17 5.96
CA THR A 246 -8.16 -6.02 5.10
C THR A 246 -7.67 -6.52 3.74
N ALA A 247 -8.23 -5.99 2.66
CA ALA A 247 -7.72 -6.20 1.29
C ALA A 247 -7.17 -4.88 0.75
N SER A 248 -6.03 -4.94 0.05
CA SER A 248 -5.43 -3.79 -0.63
C SER A 248 -4.86 -4.12 -2.00
N ASP A 249 -4.73 -3.10 -2.84
CA ASP A 249 -3.92 -3.11 -4.05
C ASP A 249 -2.54 -2.44 -3.82
N GLY A 250 -1.84 -2.13 -4.91
CA GLY A 250 -0.57 -1.39 -4.92
C GLY A 250 -0.73 0.12 -5.19
N ALA A 251 -1.95 0.66 -5.11
CA ALA A 251 -2.29 2.08 -5.22
C ALA A 251 -2.79 2.66 -3.87
N ASP A 252 -2.62 1.92 -2.79
CA ASP A 252 -3.07 2.20 -1.42
C ASP A 252 -4.60 2.20 -1.21
N ASN A 253 -5.41 1.70 -2.17
CA ASN A 253 -6.82 1.49 -1.92
C ASN A 253 -7.01 0.32 -0.96
N THR A 254 -7.84 0.51 0.07
CA THR A 254 -8.14 -0.52 1.07
C THR A 254 -9.63 -0.67 1.28
N ASN A 255 -10.09 -1.88 1.59
CA ASN A 255 -11.38 -2.09 2.24
C ASN A 255 -11.27 -3.16 3.33
N THR A 256 -12.24 -3.18 4.24
CA THR A 256 -12.26 -4.08 5.40
C THR A 256 -13.56 -4.88 5.51
N SER A 257 -13.46 -6.03 6.17
CA SER A 257 -14.59 -6.87 6.57
C SER A 257 -14.26 -7.56 7.90
N VAL A 258 -15.22 -8.26 8.50
CA VAL A 258 -15.03 -8.94 9.79
C VAL A 258 -15.37 -10.41 9.69
N ILE A 259 -14.55 -11.25 10.33
CA ILE A 259 -14.83 -12.68 10.55
C ILE A 259 -15.15 -12.91 12.01
N GLY A 260 -16.36 -13.41 12.29
CA GLY A 260 -16.75 -13.86 13.62
C GLY A 260 -16.04 -15.16 14.02
N LEU A 261 -15.31 -15.16 15.13
CA LEU A 261 -14.69 -16.35 15.72
C LEU A 261 -14.92 -16.40 17.24
N THR A 262 -15.49 -17.48 17.74
CA THR A 262 -15.65 -17.70 19.20
C THR A 262 -14.56 -18.63 19.74
N VAL A 263 -13.82 -18.17 20.74
CA VAL A 263 -12.77 -18.94 21.41
C VAL A 263 -13.29 -19.40 22.78
N LEU A 264 -13.25 -20.70 23.06
CA LEU A 264 -13.81 -21.30 24.28
C LEU A 264 -12.74 -21.85 25.21
N LEU A 265 -12.95 -21.73 26.51
CA LEU A 265 -12.14 -22.42 27.50
C LEU A 265 -12.59 -23.88 27.61
N ARG A 266 -11.69 -24.84 27.36
CA ARG A 266 -11.99 -26.25 27.65
C ARG A 266 -12.12 -26.44 29.16
N GLY A 267 -13.04 -27.29 29.60
CA GLY A 267 -13.29 -27.54 31.02
C GLY A 267 -14.21 -26.54 31.72
N ASP A 268 -14.42 -25.34 31.18
CA ASP A 268 -15.48 -24.41 31.59
C ASP A 268 -16.80 -24.86 30.95
N VAL A 269 -17.47 -25.83 31.59
CA VAL A 269 -18.73 -26.40 31.13
C VAL A 269 -19.94 -25.59 31.61
N VAL A 270 -19.79 -24.77 32.65
CA VAL A 270 -20.84 -23.88 33.16
C VAL A 270 -20.91 -22.54 32.41
N ARG A 271 -19.86 -22.19 31.66
CA ARG A 271 -19.69 -20.94 30.89
C ARG A 271 -19.65 -19.69 31.77
N ASP A 272 -18.97 -19.78 32.92
CA ASP A 272 -18.78 -18.65 33.85
C ASP A 272 -17.47 -17.88 33.64
N GLY A 273 -16.51 -18.46 32.90
CA GLY A 273 -15.20 -17.88 32.61
C GLY A 273 -14.02 -18.62 33.23
N ASP A 274 -14.24 -19.35 34.32
CA ASP A 274 -13.18 -19.91 35.18
C ASP A 274 -13.33 -21.44 35.32
N VAL A 275 -12.33 -22.23 34.90
CA VAL A 275 -12.33 -23.69 35.14
C VAL A 275 -12.23 -23.96 36.65
N ASN A 276 -13.36 -24.22 37.29
CA ASN A 276 -13.48 -24.21 38.75
C ASN A 276 -14.22 -25.43 39.32
N SER A 277 -14.53 -25.40 40.62
CA SER A 277 -15.24 -26.51 41.28
C SER A 277 -16.67 -26.71 40.78
N ALA A 278 -17.29 -25.67 40.21
CA ALA A 278 -18.60 -25.72 39.57
C ALA A 278 -18.62 -26.70 38.40
N ASP A 279 -17.58 -26.71 37.56
CA ASP A 279 -17.48 -27.57 36.38
C ASP A 279 -17.34 -29.04 36.71
N ALA A 280 -16.40 -29.36 37.62
CA ALA A 280 -16.20 -30.72 38.11
C ALA A 280 -17.50 -31.27 38.74
N LEU A 281 -18.23 -30.41 39.47
CA LEU A 281 -19.54 -30.74 40.03
C LEU A 281 -20.64 -30.84 38.96
N TYR A 282 -20.63 -29.99 37.94
CA TYR A 282 -21.61 -30.01 36.85
C TYR A 282 -21.52 -31.34 36.07
N ILE A 283 -20.32 -31.75 35.65
CA ILE A 283 -20.10 -33.05 35.01
C ILE A 283 -20.55 -34.18 35.95
N ALA A 284 -20.14 -34.14 37.23
CA ALA A 284 -20.53 -35.17 38.20
C ALA A 284 -22.06 -35.26 38.43
N LYS A 285 -22.78 -34.12 38.38
CA LYS A 285 -24.25 -34.08 38.45
C LYS A 285 -24.91 -34.59 37.16
N TYR A 286 -24.41 -34.20 35.98
CA TYR A 286 -24.88 -34.67 34.68
C TYR A 286 -24.85 -36.21 34.60
N LEU A 287 -23.73 -36.81 35.05
CA LEU A 287 -23.56 -38.28 35.09
C LEU A 287 -24.53 -39.02 36.02
N VAL A 288 -25.23 -38.31 36.92
CA VAL A 288 -26.31 -38.85 37.77
C VAL A 288 -27.69 -38.26 37.42
N GLY A 289 -27.84 -37.69 36.23
CA GLY A 289 -29.11 -37.18 35.70
C GLY A 289 -29.65 -35.93 36.38
N LYS A 290 -28.78 -35.12 37.01
CA LYS A 290 -29.17 -33.88 37.73
C LYS A 290 -28.93 -32.58 36.99
N GLU A 291 -28.20 -32.61 35.88
CA GLU A 291 -27.98 -31.48 34.96
C GLU A 291 -28.08 -31.97 33.52
N PRO A 292 -28.43 -31.12 32.54
CA PRO A 292 -28.41 -31.51 31.12
C PRO A 292 -26.97 -31.71 30.62
N MET A 293 -26.83 -32.41 29.49
CA MET A 293 -25.52 -32.68 28.88
C MET A 293 -24.80 -31.37 28.52
N PRO A 294 -23.57 -31.13 29.02
CA PRO A 294 -22.78 -29.97 28.62
C PRO A 294 -22.27 -30.14 27.19
N SER A 295 -21.83 -29.04 26.55
CA SER A 295 -21.32 -29.11 25.17
C SER A 295 -20.08 -30.00 25.09
N LEU A 296 -20.05 -30.90 24.11
CA LEU A 296 -19.00 -31.92 23.98
C LEU A 296 -17.61 -31.30 23.79
N ILE A 297 -17.52 -30.16 23.10
CA ILE A 297 -16.23 -29.52 22.79
C ILE A 297 -15.49 -29.05 24.06
N ILE A 298 -16.22 -28.60 25.07
CA ILE A 298 -15.69 -28.14 26.37
C ILE A 298 -15.68 -29.25 27.43
N GLY A 299 -16.60 -30.21 27.35
CA GLY A 299 -16.83 -31.24 28.37
C GLY A 299 -16.14 -32.60 28.14
N ASP A 300 -15.70 -32.93 26.92
CA ASP A 300 -14.74 -34.01 26.68
C ASP A 300 -13.35 -33.48 27.03
N ILE A 301 -12.72 -33.97 28.11
CA ILE A 301 -11.52 -33.39 28.74
C ILE A 301 -10.39 -34.42 28.85
N SER A 302 -10.72 -35.69 29.11
CA SER A 302 -9.80 -36.77 29.45
C SER A 302 -10.20 -38.08 28.78
N PRO A 303 -9.49 -38.52 27.73
CA PRO A 303 -8.11 -38.17 27.38
C PRO A 303 -7.96 -36.81 26.70
N ALA A 304 -6.74 -36.26 26.69
CA ALA A 304 -6.46 -34.94 26.11
C ALA A 304 -6.95 -34.82 24.64
N LYS A 305 -6.64 -35.81 23.79
CA LYS A 305 -7.10 -35.89 22.39
C LYS A 305 -8.62 -36.14 22.20
N GLY A 306 -9.36 -36.25 23.29
CA GLY A 306 -10.77 -36.62 23.36
C GLY A 306 -11.07 -38.09 23.07
N ASP A 307 -12.26 -38.53 23.45
CA ASP A 307 -12.81 -39.85 23.09
C ASP A 307 -14.29 -39.82 22.62
N GLY A 308 -14.85 -38.61 22.47
CA GLY A 308 -16.22 -38.36 22.02
C GLY A 308 -17.28 -38.51 23.12
N LYS A 309 -16.89 -38.51 24.40
CA LYS A 309 -17.80 -38.71 25.54
C LYS A 309 -17.52 -37.71 26.65
N ILE A 310 -18.44 -37.69 27.61
CA ILE A 310 -18.35 -36.93 28.85
C ILE A 310 -18.65 -37.95 29.95
N ILE A 311 -17.64 -38.35 30.72
CA ILE A 311 -17.67 -39.46 31.69
C ILE A 311 -16.94 -39.08 32.99
N SER A 312 -16.81 -40.02 33.92
CA SER A 312 -16.23 -39.74 35.24
C SER A 312 -14.72 -39.42 35.20
N SER A 313 -14.00 -39.73 34.12
CA SER A 313 -12.61 -39.29 33.94
C SER A 313 -12.48 -37.78 33.71
N ASP A 314 -13.48 -37.13 33.13
CA ASP A 314 -13.49 -35.69 32.85
C ASP A 314 -13.69 -34.88 34.14
N ALA A 315 -14.71 -35.26 34.93
CA ALA A 315 -14.92 -34.72 36.27
C ALA A 315 -13.70 -34.96 37.19
N LEU A 316 -13.05 -36.13 37.08
CA LEU A 316 -11.83 -36.44 37.84
C LEU A 316 -10.62 -35.64 37.34
N TYR A 317 -10.53 -35.33 36.04
CA TYR A 317 -9.46 -34.49 35.50
C TYR A 317 -9.54 -33.08 36.06
N LEU A 318 -10.73 -32.47 36.02
CA LEU A 318 -10.99 -31.17 36.64
C LEU A 318 -10.71 -31.20 38.14
N ALA A 319 -11.25 -32.18 38.87
CA ALA A 319 -11.02 -32.31 40.31
C ALA A 319 -9.53 -32.45 40.68
N LYS A 320 -8.71 -33.07 39.82
CA LYS A 320 -7.24 -33.14 39.98
C LYS A 320 -6.53 -31.84 39.61
N TYR A 321 -6.94 -31.17 38.54
CA TYR A 321 -6.41 -29.87 38.11
C TYR A 321 -6.53 -28.83 39.24
N LEU A 322 -7.70 -28.76 39.86
CA LEU A 322 -8.00 -27.88 41.01
C LEU A 322 -7.13 -28.14 42.26
N VAL A 323 -6.43 -29.28 42.34
CA VAL A 323 -5.47 -29.61 43.41
C VAL A 323 -4.02 -29.76 42.90
N GLY A 324 -3.73 -29.21 41.72
CA GLY A 324 -2.38 -29.18 41.14
C GLY A 324 -1.81 -30.56 40.81
N LYS A 325 -2.65 -31.50 40.36
CA LYS A 325 -2.26 -32.86 39.95
C LYS A 325 -2.38 -33.14 38.46
N GLU A 326 -2.90 -32.19 37.70
CA GLU A 326 -2.98 -32.21 36.23
C GLU A 326 -2.68 -30.79 35.71
N ALA A 327 -2.36 -30.66 34.43
CA ALA A 327 -2.27 -29.37 33.74
C ALA A 327 -3.68 -28.78 33.47
N ALA A 328 -3.73 -27.53 33.00
CA ALA A 328 -4.96 -26.94 32.48
C ALA A 328 -5.53 -27.79 31.31
N PRO A 329 -6.86 -27.96 31.18
CA PRO A 329 -7.52 -28.82 30.20
C PRO A 329 -7.32 -28.43 28.71
#